data_AF-A0A8H7BQC1-F1
#
_entry.id   AF-A0A8H7BQC1-F1
#
_cell.length_a   1.000
_cell.length_b   1.000
_cell.length_c   1.000
_cell.angle_alpha   90.00
_cell.angle_beta   90.00
_cell.angle_gamma   90.00
#
_symmetry.space_group_name_H-M   'P 1'
#
loop_
_entity.id
_entity.type
_entity.pdbx_description
1 polymer ?
#
loop_
_entity_poly.entity_id
_entity_poly.type
_entity_poly.pdbx_seq_one_letter_code
_entity_poly.pdbx_strand_id
1 'polypeptide(L)'
;MSSSVGANCTELKQKYDACFNRWYSEKFLKGDTTPECEELFKDYRACVLVTLKEKGIDKLLAESRKEAPFPSAEKQDQEESSTNAS
;
A
#
# COMPACT_ATOMS: atom_id res chain seq x y z
N MET A 1 14.02 10.70 4.79
CA MET A 1 12.97 10.25 3.85
C MET A 1 13.58 9.30 2.85
N SER A 2 12.86 8.28 2.41
CA SER A 2 13.35 7.29 1.45
C SER A 2 13.30 7.80 0.01
N SER A 3 14.18 7.28 -0.85
CA SER A 3 14.13 7.52 -2.29
C SER A 3 13.04 6.67 -2.96
N SER A 4 12.60 7.10 -4.15
CA SER A 4 11.69 6.30 -4.97
C SER A 4 12.46 5.36 -5.91
N VAL A 5 11.77 4.36 -6.48
CA VAL A 5 12.30 3.42 -7.48
C VAL A 5 12.80 4.13 -8.75
N GLY A 6 12.21 5.29 -9.06
CA GLY A 6 12.69 6.24 -10.06
C GLY A 6 13.18 7.51 -9.38
N ALA A 7 14.39 7.96 -9.69
CA ALA A 7 14.96 9.17 -9.10
C ALA A 7 14.07 10.40 -9.34
N ASN A 8 13.49 10.51 -10.54
CA ASN A 8 12.53 11.54 -10.94
C ASN A 8 11.22 11.56 -10.13
N CYS A 9 10.86 10.46 -9.46
CA CYS A 9 9.66 10.39 -8.63
C CYS A 9 9.93 10.69 -7.15
N THR A 10 11.18 10.97 -6.76
CA THR A 10 11.57 11.10 -5.35
C THR A 10 10.98 12.35 -4.69
N GLU A 11 10.96 13.48 -5.38
CA GLU A 11 10.36 14.71 -4.81
C GLU A 11 8.85 14.56 -4.63
N LEU A 12 8.16 13.98 -5.62
CA LEU A 12 6.72 13.68 -5.54
C LEU A 12 6.42 12.72 -4.37
N LYS A 13 7.27 11.70 -4.19
CA LYS A 13 7.20 10.78 -3.05
C LYS A 13 7.29 11.52 -1.73
N GLN A 14 8.28 12.39 -1.56
CA GLN A 14 8.50 13.12 -0.31
C GLN A 14 7.31 14.01 0.04
N LYS A 15 6.74 14.71 -0.95
CA LYS A 15 5.54 15.54 -0.76
C LYS A 15 4.32 14.69 -0.35
N TYR A 16 4.08 13.59 -1.04
CA TYR A 16 2.99 12.67 -0.71
C TYR A 16 3.17 12.04 0.67
N ASP A 17 4.34 11.48 0.98
CA ASP A 17 4.64 10.82 2.25
C ASP A 17 4.49 11.78 3.43
N ALA A 18 4.95 13.04 3.28
CA ALA A 18 4.78 14.06 4.32
C ALA A 18 3.30 14.36 4.61
N CYS A 19 2.47 14.51 3.56
CA CYS A 19 1.03 14.69 3.70
C CYS A 19 0.38 13.45 4.36
N PHE A 20 0.70 12.26 3.83
CA PHE A 20 0.12 11.01 4.29
C PHE A 20 0.44 10.75 5.76
N ASN A 21 1.69 10.94 6.19
CA ASN A 21 2.09 10.70 7.59
C ASN A 21 1.34 11.61 8.58
N ARG A 22 1.14 12.88 8.21
CA ARG A 22 0.34 13.83 9.01
C ARG A 22 -1.11 13.37 9.08
N TRP A 23 -1.73 13.16 7.91
CA TRP A 23 -3.13 12.70 7.82
C TRP A 23 -3.35 11.39 8.58
N TYR A 24 -2.46 10.41 8.39
CA TYR A 24 -2.55 9.10 9.03
C TYR A 24 -2.54 9.23 10.57
N SER A 25 -1.59 9.99 11.11
CA SER A 25 -1.39 10.13 12.55
C SER A 25 -2.46 11.02 13.22
N GLU A 26 -2.87 12.10 12.54
CA GLU A 26 -3.72 13.12 13.15
C GLU A 26 -5.21 12.91 12.89
N LYS A 27 -5.57 12.21 11.81
CA LYS A 27 -6.95 12.04 11.32
C LYS A 27 -7.37 10.58 11.27
N PHE A 28 -6.71 9.78 10.43
CA PHE A 28 -7.13 8.41 10.15
C PHE A 28 -7.17 7.54 11.41
N LEU A 29 -6.09 7.54 12.20
CA LEU A 29 -6.04 6.80 13.46
C LEU A 29 -7.03 7.29 14.53
N LYS A 30 -7.60 8.49 14.36
CA LYS A 30 -8.63 9.07 15.23
C LYS A 30 -10.05 8.91 14.68
N GLY A 31 -10.21 8.18 13.58
CA GLY A 31 -11.51 7.88 12.96
C GLY A 31 -11.96 8.86 11.87
N ASP A 32 -11.18 9.89 11.55
CA ASP A 32 -11.46 10.76 10.41
C ASP A 32 -10.82 10.20 9.14
N THR A 33 -11.64 9.66 8.25
CA THR A 33 -11.21 9.00 7.01
C THR A 33 -11.24 9.93 5.79
N THR A 34 -11.43 11.24 5.99
CA THR A 34 -11.52 12.20 4.89
C THR A 34 -10.19 12.26 4.13
N PRO A 35 -10.14 12.02 2.81
CA PRO A 35 -8.89 12.02 2.06
C PRO A 35 -8.34 13.44 1.88
N GLU A 36 -7.10 13.69 2.33
CA GLU A 36 -6.43 14.99 2.16
C GLU A 36 -5.30 14.99 1.12
N CYS A 37 -4.73 13.82 0.79
CA CYS A 37 -3.50 13.70 0.02
C CYS A 37 -3.71 13.13 -1.40
N GLU A 38 -4.96 13.12 -1.89
CA GLU A 38 -5.33 12.40 -3.11
C GLU A 38 -4.62 12.94 -4.36
N GLU A 39 -4.54 14.26 -4.53
CA GLU A 39 -3.88 14.87 -5.69
C GLU A 39 -2.37 14.60 -5.68
N LEU A 40 -1.71 14.73 -4.51
CA LEU A 40 -0.31 14.37 -4.35
C LEU A 40 -0.06 12.89 -4.66
N PHE A 41 -0.99 12.02 -4.28
CA PHE A 41 -0.91 10.60 -4.57
C PHE A 41 -1.06 10.32 -6.07
N LYS A 42 -1.99 10.99 -6.75
CA LYS A 42 -2.20 10.84 -8.21
C LYS A 42 -0.92 11.14 -8.97
N ASP A 43 -0.27 12.26 -8.68
CA ASP A 43 0.97 12.67 -9.33
C ASP A 43 2.12 11.68 -9.06
N TYR A 44 2.31 11.31 -7.78
CA TYR A 44 3.34 10.35 -7.40
C TYR A 44 3.11 8.97 -8.04
N ARG A 45 1.87 8.48 -8.01
CA ARG A 45 1.48 7.18 -8.58
C ARG A 45 1.70 7.17 -10.08
N ALA A 46 1.32 8.23 -10.80
CA ALA A 46 1.52 8.33 -12.24
C ALA A 46 3.01 8.19 -12.60
N CYS A 47 3.89 8.90 -11.88
CA CYS A 47 5.33 8.82 -12.06
C CYS A 47 5.86 7.39 -11.85
N VAL A 48 5.50 6.75 -10.72
CA VAL A 48 5.99 5.41 -10.38
C VAL A 48 5.50 4.36 -11.38
N LEU A 49 4.25 4.42 -11.82
CA LEU A 49 3.70 3.43 -12.75
C LEU A 49 4.43 3.42 -14.10
N VAL A 50 4.89 4.59 -14.58
CA VAL A 50 5.72 4.68 -15.78
C VAL A 50 7.08 4.00 -15.53
N THR A 51 7.76 4.36 -14.44
CA THR A 51 9.08 3.78 -14.11
C THR A 51 9.02 2.26 -13.90
N LEU A 52 7.95 1.74 -13.30
CA LEU A 52 7.79 0.29 -13.11
C LEU A 52 7.69 -0.47 -14.44
N LYS A 53 7.00 0.11 -15.43
CA LYS A 53 6.91 -0.46 -16.79
C LYS A 53 8.26 -0.41 -17.50
N GLU A 54 8.97 0.71 -17.43
CA GLU A 54 10.31 0.86 -18.03
C GLU A 54 11.33 -0.13 -17.44
N LYS A 55 11.19 -0.46 -16.16
CA LYS A 55 12.02 -1.46 -15.48
C LYS A 55 11.59 -2.91 -15.69
N GLY A 56 10.44 -3.15 -16.34
CA GLY A 56 9.92 -4.49 -16.64
C GLY A 56 9.48 -5.32 -15.42
N ILE A 57 9.23 -4.67 -14.27
CA ILE A 57 8.78 -5.35 -13.03
C ILE A 57 7.27 -5.22 -12.80
N ASP A 58 6.57 -4.54 -13.70
CA ASP A 58 5.13 -4.30 -13.64
C ASP A 58 4.31 -5.59 -13.69
N LYS A 59 4.71 -6.57 -14.53
CA LYS A 59 4.02 -7.87 -14.64
C LYS A 59 4.11 -8.68 -13.35
N LEU A 60 5.33 -8.82 -12.80
CA LEU A 60 5.56 -9.52 -11.53
C LEU A 60 4.75 -8.88 -10.40
N LEU A 61 4.80 -7.54 -10.31
CA LEU A 61 4.03 -6.81 -9.31
C LEU A 61 2.51 -7.00 -9.49
N ALA A 62 2.01 -7.04 -10.72
CA ALA A 62 0.60 -7.26 -11.01
C ALA A 62 0.14 -8.68 -10.66
N GLU A 63 1.00 -9.68 -10.82
CA GLU A 63 0.74 -11.06 -10.39
C GLU A 63 0.70 -11.14 -8.86
N SER A 64 1.73 -10.64 -8.16
CA SER A 64 1.79 -10.66 -6.69
C SER A 64 0.63 -9.90 -6.04
N ARG A 65 0.14 -8.81 -6.65
CA ARG A 65 -1.01 -8.05 -6.12
C ARG A 65 -2.34 -8.81 -6.17
N LYS A 66 -2.44 -9.93 -6.89
CA LYS A 66 -3.63 -10.80 -6.89
C LYS A 66 -3.66 -11.74 -5.69
N GLU A 67 -2.54 -11.89 -5.00
CA GLU A 67 -2.44 -12.74 -3.82
C GLU A 67 -3.12 -12.06 -2.63
N ALA A 68 -3.79 -12.86 -1.80
CA ALA A 68 -4.36 -12.44 -0.53
C ALA A 68 -3.58 -13.11 0.60
N PRO A 69 -2.41 -12.57 0.98
CA PRO A 69 -1.51 -13.24 1.94
C PRO A 69 -2.07 -13.26 3.37
N PHE A 70 -3.08 -12.43 3.66
CA PHE A 70 -3.76 -12.42 4.95
C PHE A 70 -5.07 -13.21 4.84
N PRO A 71 -5.39 -14.05 5.83
CA PRO A 71 -6.70 -14.69 5.88
C PRO A 71 -7.78 -13.61 5.95
N SER A 72 -8.79 -13.69 5.10
CA SER A 72 -9.98 -12.86 5.27
C SER A 72 -10.61 -13.23 6.62
N ALA A 73 -11.16 -12.25 7.33
CA ALA A 73 -11.83 -12.44 8.63
C ALA A 73 -13.06 -13.38 8.58
N GLU A 74 -13.33 -13.99 7.43
CA GLU A 74 -14.42 -14.92 7.16
C GLU A 74 -13.95 -16.40 7.13
N LYS A 75 -12.69 -16.70 7.45
CA LYS A 75 -12.16 -18.09 7.49
C LYS A 75 -11.31 -18.36 8.73
N GLN A 76 -11.92 -18.32 9.91
CA GLN A 76 -11.34 -18.86 11.15
C GLN A 76 -12.34 -19.83 11.79
N ASP A 77 -12.66 -20.94 11.13
CA ASP A 77 -13.48 -22.01 11.73
C ASP A 77 -13.05 -23.44 11.36
N GLN A 78 -11.95 -23.65 10.62
CA GLN A 78 -11.55 -25.00 10.22
C GLN A 78 -10.04 -25.23 10.30
N GLU A 79 -9.40 -24.89 11.41
CA GLU A 79 -8.08 -25.48 11.71
C GLU A 79 -7.74 -25.52 13.20
N GLU A 80 -8.69 -25.81 14.09
CA GLU A 80 -8.37 -26.07 15.51
C GLU A 80 -9.36 -27.01 16.24
N SER A 81 -10.17 -27.80 15.52
CA SER A 81 -11.17 -28.71 16.12
C SER A 81 -10.77 -30.19 16.15
N SER A 82 -9.52 -30.58 15.91
CA SER A 82 -9.17 -32.02 15.86
C SER A 82 -7.77 -32.38 16.36
N THR A 83 -7.39 -31.90 17.54
CA THR A 83 -6.38 -32.54 18.42
C THR A 83 -6.56 -31.90 19.81
N ASN A 84 -7.43 -32.36 20.70
CA ASN A 84 -7.29 -33.61 21.44
C ASN A 84 -8.60 -33.86 22.20
N ALA A 85 -9.36 -34.89 21.81
CA ALA A 85 -10.36 -35.49 22.66
C ALA A 85 -9.75 -36.77 23.25
N SER A 86 -9.41 -36.75 24.54
CA SER A 86 -9.24 -37.92 25.43
C SER A 86 -9.29 -37.46 26.88
#